data_AF-A0A7J5EJ97-F1
#
_entry.id   AF-A0A7J5EJ97-F1
#
_cell.length_a   1.000
_cell.length_b   1.000
_cell.length_c   1.000
_cell.angle_alpha   90.00
_cell.angle_beta   90.00
_cell.angle_gamma   90.00
#
_symmetry.space_group_name_H-M   'P 1'
#
loop_
_entity.id
_entity.type
_entity.pdbx_description
1 polymer ?
#
loop_
_entity_poly.entity_id
_entity_poly.type
_entity_poly.pdbx_seq_one_letter_code
_entity_poly.pdbx_strand_id
1 'polypeptide(L)'
;MVRLVTHASHRPGFYPQPNEWTCGPFALKHAMVTLGRAADAGAIAQTARTHWWGGTNEIRLARAARSMDCDLVLERSSDAEDARKRLVKHLRDQVPVLLCVDQWSHWITVVGVEGRRFLVIDSEKDPVLTIHTWPQLRARWCYHDTDYDTDEPPVLYDLHAIVPRYKNTVKADFSLERIKFLRRPENKSLALFWNEYLEDLLEICRPPSGRMASPLSMGEFLRRHQDMIVSRVAFWHGDIDRDAIVKLLRNFRFVSDTYGLVIPAASTRRAAADMAILVTMWVVAVRGIDAMYGMSLGAVGGRKGLRRALRLQAERLNKVVRRA
;
A
#
# COMPACT_ATOMS: atom_id res chain seq x y z
N MET A 1 -13.56 0.17 -24.80
CA MET A 1 -12.55 1.25 -24.79
C MET A 1 -11.31 0.69 -24.10
N VAL A 2 -10.37 0.15 -24.87
CA VAL A 2 -9.14 -0.45 -24.34
C VAL A 2 -8.23 0.69 -23.91
N ARG A 3 -7.98 0.84 -22.61
CA ARG A 3 -6.90 1.70 -22.12
C ARG A 3 -5.60 1.07 -22.59
N LEU A 4 -4.99 1.62 -23.64
CA LEU A 4 -3.58 1.42 -23.94
C LEU A 4 -2.81 1.83 -22.68
N VAL A 5 -2.19 0.85 -22.02
CA VAL A 5 -1.31 1.06 -20.86
C VAL A 5 -0.05 1.75 -21.37
N THR A 6 -0.11 3.08 -21.49
CA THR A 6 1.06 3.94 -21.67
C THR A 6 1.91 3.81 -20.42
N HIS A 7 3.12 3.22 -20.54
CA HIS A 7 4.17 3.14 -19.52
C HIS A 7 3.67 3.37 -18.09
N ALA A 8 2.97 2.38 -17.52
CA ALA A 8 2.69 2.39 -16.09
C ALA A 8 4.05 2.26 -15.38
N SER A 9 4.60 3.40 -14.94
CA SER A 9 5.59 3.43 -13.87
C SER A 9 5.02 2.56 -12.77
N HIS A 10 5.70 1.44 -12.48
CA HIS A 10 5.34 0.55 -11.38
C HIS A 10 5.10 1.41 -10.13
N ARG A 11 3.92 1.28 -9.52
CA ARG A 11 3.53 2.05 -8.33
C ARG A 11 3.51 1.09 -7.14
N PRO A 12 4.66 0.69 -6.58
CA PRO A 12 4.62 -0.26 -5.49
C PRO A 12 3.89 0.34 -4.29
N GLY A 13 3.27 -0.49 -3.45
CA GLY A 13 2.51 -0.04 -2.29
C GLY A 13 3.39 0.43 -1.16
N PHE A 14 3.96 -0.52 -0.42
CA PHE A 14 4.75 -0.27 0.79
C PHE A 14 6.22 -0.63 0.56
N TYR A 15 7.08 0.39 0.48
CA TYR A 15 8.52 0.23 0.37
C TYR A 15 9.25 1.49 0.85
N PRO A 16 10.52 1.36 1.28
CA PRO A 16 11.29 2.50 1.79
C PRO A 16 11.44 3.61 0.76
N GLN A 17 11.49 4.85 1.23
CA GLN A 17 11.87 5.97 0.40
C GLN A 17 13.33 5.79 -0.07
N PRO A 18 13.64 6.19 -1.30
CA PRO A 18 15.00 6.08 -1.80
C PRO A 18 15.98 7.11 -1.23
N ASN A 19 15.46 8.32 -0.96
CA ASN A 19 16.27 9.48 -0.61
C ASN A 19 15.62 10.20 0.58
N GLU A 20 16.43 10.82 1.45
CA GLU A 20 15.99 11.45 2.71
C GLU A 20 14.94 12.56 2.50
N TRP A 21 15.04 13.32 1.41
CA TRP A 21 14.13 14.43 1.10
C TRP A 21 12.77 14.03 0.51
N THR A 22 12.50 12.73 0.35
CA THR A 22 11.25 12.22 -0.27
C THR A 22 10.22 11.71 0.72
N CYS A 23 10.46 11.87 2.03
CA CYS A 23 9.55 11.44 3.09
C CYS A 23 8.14 12.03 2.96
N GLY A 24 8.02 13.34 2.64
CA GLY A 24 6.71 14.00 2.45
C GLY A 24 5.86 13.34 1.36
N PRO A 25 6.37 13.23 0.11
CA PRO A 25 5.68 12.53 -0.97
C PRO A 25 5.33 11.08 -0.65
N PHE A 26 6.21 10.35 0.04
CA PHE A 26 5.94 8.98 0.45
C PHE A 26 4.87 8.89 1.54
N ALA A 27 4.87 9.79 2.52
CA ALA A 27 3.83 9.85 3.54
C ALA A 27 2.46 10.12 2.90
N LEU A 28 2.38 11.11 2.01
CA LEU A 28 1.13 11.39 1.29
C LEU A 28 0.70 10.20 0.42
N LYS A 29 1.63 9.52 -0.27
CA LYS A 29 1.35 8.29 -1.02
C LYS A 29 0.75 7.21 -0.12
N HIS A 30 1.35 6.94 1.03
CA HIS A 30 0.87 5.88 1.93
C HIS A 30 -0.52 6.23 2.51
N ALA A 31 -0.81 7.50 2.73
CA ALA A 31 -2.16 7.95 3.06
C ALA A 31 -3.15 7.66 1.92
N MET A 32 -2.79 7.91 0.66
CA MET A 32 -3.64 7.58 -0.49
C MET A 32 -3.92 6.08 -0.61
N VAL A 33 -2.90 5.24 -0.39
CA VAL A 33 -3.08 3.77 -0.37
C VAL A 33 -4.09 3.38 0.72
N THR A 34 -4.00 3.99 1.90
CA THR A 34 -4.97 3.77 3.00
C THR A 34 -6.38 4.17 2.60
N LEU A 35 -6.53 5.19 1.76
CA LEU A 35 -7.81 5.64 1.18
C LEU A 35 -8.25 4.84 -0.05
N GLY A 36 -7.61 3.70 -0.34
CA GLY A 36 -8.00 2.81 -1.44
C GLY A 36 -7.59 3.33 -2.83
N ARG A 37 -6.62 4.26 -2.90
CA ARG A 37 -6.12 4.81 -4.17
C ARG A 37 -4.64 4.52 -4.34
N ALA A 38 -4.28 3.89 -5.45
CA ALA A 38 -2.88 3.81 -5.84
C ALA A 38 -2.34 5.21 -6.16
N ALA A 39 -1.16 5.53 -5.62
CA ALA A 39 -0.50 6.80 -5.83
C ALA A 39 0.98 6.60 -6.15
N ASP A 40 1.50 7.47 -7.02
CA ASP A 40 2.91 7.47 -7.41
C ASP A 40 3.68 8.56 -6.65
N ALA A 41 4.71 8.16 -5.90
CA ALA A 41 5.50 9.10 -5.11
C ALA A 41 6.25 10.12 -6.00
N GLY A 42 6.65 9.73 -7.22
CA GLY A 42 7.31 10.62 -8.18
C GLY A 42 6.39 11.75 -8.65
N ALA A 43 5.16 11.41 -9.06
CA ALA A 43 4.15 12.38 -9.45
C ALA A 43 3.75 13.31 -8.29
N ILE A 44 3.66 12.76 -7.06
CA ILE A 44 3.44 13.58 -5.86
C ILE A 44 4.62 14.53 -5.64
N ALA A 45 5.86 14.04 -5.69
CA ALA A 45 7.07 14.84 -5.50
C ALA A 45 7.18 15.97 -6.53
N GLN A 46 6.85 15.68 -7.80
CA GLN A 46 6.81 16.67 -8.88
C GLN A 46 5.76 17.74 -8.62
N THR A 47 4.55 17.36 -8.21
CA THR A 47 3.46 18.30 -7.91
C THR A 47 3.76 19.16 -6.69
N ALA A 48 4.36 18.55 -5.68
CA ALA A 48 4.81 19.22 -4.46
C ALA A 48 6.08 20.04 -4.68
N ARG A 49 6.78 19.93 -5.82
CA ARG A 49 8.08 20.58 -6.06
C ARG A 49 9.08 20.26 -4.94
N THR A 50 9.27 18.97 -4.73
CA THR A 50 10.21 18.43 -3.73
C THR A 50 11.65 18.57 -4.24
N HIS A 51 12.57 19.02 -3.38
CA HIS A 51 13.96 19.24 -3.74
C HIS A 51 14.92 18.68 -2.69
N TRP A 52 16.13 18.30 -3.10
CA TRP A 52 17.09 17.64 -2.23
C TRP A 52 17.60 18.52 -1.07
N TRP A 53 17.64 19.85 -1.24
CA TRP A 53 18.16 20.77 -0.23
C TRP A 53 17.12 21.23 0.81
N GLY A 54 15.83 20.97 0.60
CA GLY A 54 14.77 21.52 1.45
C GLY A 54 13.56 20.61 1.62
N GLY A 55 13.59 19.39 1.09
CA GLY A 55 12.50 18.44 1.20
C GLY A 55 11.17 18.97 0.67
N THR A 56 10.11 18.71 1.43
CA THR A 56 8.75 19.14 1.13
C THR A 56 8.12 19.71 2.38
N ASN A 57 7.69 20.97 2.31
CA ASN A 57 6.92 21.59 3.39
C ASN A 57 5.42 21.30 3.25
N GLU A 58 4.67 21.62 4.31
CA GLU A 58 3.24 21.41 4.46
C GLU A 58 2.40 22.10 3.37
N ILE A 59 2.77 23.32 2.96
CA ILE A 59 2.08 24.05 1.89
C ILE A 59 2.18 23.29 0.56
N ARG A 60 3.38 22.79 0.24
CA ARG A 60 3.64 22.00 -0.97
C ARG A 60 2.94 20.65 -0.94
N LEU A 61 2.93 19.98 0.21
CA LEU A 61 2.17 18.74 0.39
C LEU A 61 0.66 18.96 0.28
N ALA A 62 0.13 20.05 0.84
CA ALA A 62 -1.29 20.40 0.73
C ALA A 62 -1.70 20.62 -0.74
N ARG A 63 -0.83 21.25 -1.54
CA ARG A 63 -1.03 21.39 -2.99
C ARG A 63 -1.11 20.03 -3.69
N ALA A 64 -0.19 19.12 -3.38
CA ALA A 64 -0.20 17.78 -3.96
C ALA A 64 -1.43 16.97 -3.52
N ALA A 65 -1.83 17.05 -2.26
CA ALA A 65 -3.06 16.44 -1.77
C ALA A 65 -4.29 16.95 -2.54
N ARG A 66 -4.37 18.27 -2.78
CA ARG A 66 -5.47 18.89 -3.55
C ARG A 66 -5.54 18.40 -4.98
N SER A 67 -4.42 18.15 -5.65
CA SER A 67 -4.42 17.55 -7.00
C SER A 67 -4.96 16.12 -7.05
N MET A 68 -5.11 15.47 -5.89
CA MET A 68 -5.66 14.13 -5.73
C MET A 68 -7.06 14.12 -5.09
N ASP A 69 -7.74 15.27 -5.11
CA ASP A 69 -9.06 15.50 -4.49
C ASP A 69 -9.07 15.26 -2.97
N CYS A 70 -7.99 15.57 -2.28
CA CYS A 70 -7.91 15.54 -0.82
C CYS A 70 -7.48 16.90 -0.27
N ASP A 71 -7.96 17.24 0.92
CA ASP A 71 -7.45 18.35 1.72
C ASP A 71 -6.43 17.84 2.75
N LEU A 72 -5.41 18.65 3.01
CA LEU A 72 -4.46 18.47 4.10
C LEU A 72 -4.83 19.46 5.20
N VAL A 73 -5.58 19.01 6.20
CA VAL A 73 -6.11 19.86 7.28
C VAL A 73 -5.11 19.90 8.43
N LEU A 74 -4.54 21.07 8.69
CA LEU A 74 -3.64 21.32 9.82
C LEU A 74 -4.44 21.56 11.10
N GLU A 75 -4.09 20.81 12.15
CA GLU A 75 -4.51 21.10 13.52
C GLU A 75 -3.27 21.17 14.42
N ARG A 76 -3.10 22.32 15.09
CA ARG A 76 -1.98 22.61 16.00
C ARG A 76 -2.42 22.48 17.45
N SER A 77 -1.53 21.99 18.31
CA SER A 77 -1.73 21.92 19.76
C SER A 77 -0.41 22.14 20.47
N SER A 78 -0.43 22.85 21.60
CA SER A 78 0.70 22.91 22.54
C SER A 78 0.60 21.86 23.66
N ASP A 79 -0.57 21.26 23.85
CA ASP A 79 -0.77 20.15 24.78
C ASP A 79 -0.72 18.80 24.06
N ALA A 80 0.15 17.91 24.56
CA ALA A 80 0.40 16.60 23.95
C ALA A 80 -0.82 15.67 24.04
N GLU A 81 -1.59 15.75 25.13
CA GLU A 81 -2.74 14.86 25.34
C GLU A 81 -3.95 15.29 24.51
N ASP A 82 -4.15 16.60 24.33
CA ASP A 82 -5.13 17.16 23.40
C ASP A 82 -4.77 16.82 21.95
N ALA A 83 -3.50 16.96 21.57
CA ALA A 83 -3.00 16.50 20.26
C ALA A 83 -3.28 15.00 20.03
N ARG A 84 -3.03 14.17 21.05
CA ARG A 84 -3.34 12.73 21.00
C ARG A 84 -4.83 12.48 20.80
N LYS A 85 -5.70 13.20 21.52
CA LYS A 85 -7.17 13.05 21.38
C LYS A 85 -7.62 13.39 19.97
N ARG A 86 -7.11 14.48 19.38
CA ARG A 86 -7.40 14.87 17.99
C ARG A 86 -6.91 13.82 17.00
N LEU A 87 -5.66 13.36 17.14
CA LEU A 87 -5.12 12.27 16.31
C LEU A 87 -6.00 11.01 16.38
N VAL A 88 -6.32 10.54 17.59
CA VAL A 88 -7.14 9.33 17.78
C VAL A 88 -8.54 9.49 17.18
N LYS A 89 -9.13 10.68 17.24
CA LYS A 89 -10.42 10.97 16.61
C LYS A 89 -10.36 10.72 15.10
N HIS A 90 -9.40 11.35 14.40
CA HIS A 90 -9.19 11.14 12.96
C HIS A 90 -8.97 9.67 12.60
N LEU A 91 -8.12 8.97 13.35
CA LEU A 91 -7.81 7.57 13.08
C LEU A 91 -9.03 6.65 13.28
N ARG A 92 -9.91 6.93 14.25
CA ARG A 92 -11.17 6.20 14.45
C ARG A 92 -12.16 6.42 13.31
N ASP A 93 -12.13 7.59 12.70
CA ASP A 93 -12.92 7.92 11.51
C ASP A 93 -12.28 7.37 10.21
N GLN A 94 -11.21 6.57 10.35
CA GLN A 94 -10.40 6.02 9.27
C GLN A 94 -9.85 7.10 8.33
N VAL A 95 -9.42 8.22 8.92
CA VAL A 95 -8.74 9.32 8.25
C VAL A 95 -7.24 9.17 8.51
N PRO A 96 -6.40 8.91 7.49
CA PRO A 96 -4.96 8.85 7.69
C PRO A 96 -4.42 10.25 7.98
N VAL A 97 -3.43 10.31 8.87
CA VAL A 97 -2.86 11.57 9.37
C VAL A 97 -1.37 11.60 9.08
N LEU A 98 -0.90 12.67 8.47
CA LEU A 98 0.52 12.96 8.32
C LEU A 98 1.02 13.69 9.56
N LEU A 99 2.16 13.25 10.09
CA LEU A 99 2.87 13.93 11.16
C LEU A 99 4.26 14.32 10.65
N CYS A 100 4.64 15.57 10.89
CA CYS A 100 6.03 15.97 10.79
C CYS A 100 6.68 15.68 12.15
N VAL A 101 7.71 14.84 12.15
CA VAL A 101 8.38 14.31 13.34
C VAL A 101 9.87 14.65 13.31
N ASP A 102 10.54 14.34 14.41
CA ASP A 102 11.98 14.48 14.59
C ASP A 102 12.44 15.93 14.34
N GLN A 103 11.84 16.89 15.07
CA GLN A 103 12.07 18.34 14.93
C GLN A 103 11.74 18.88 13.53
N TRP A 104 10.55 18.57 13.02
CA TRP A 104 10.07 19.02 11.70
C TRP A 104 10.93 18.57 10.50
N SER A 105 11.70 17.48 10.64
CA SER A 105 12.64 17.03 9.61
C SER A 105 12.13 15.84 8.80
N HIS A 106 11.12 15.11 9.29
CA HIS A 106 10.68 13.85 8.67
C HIS A 106 9.16 13.70 8.66
N TRP A 107 8.61 13.18 7.57
CA TRP A 107 7.17 12.94 7.44
C TRP A 107 6.84 11.45 7.61
N ILE A 108 5.88 11.14 8.48
CA ILE A 108 5.32 9.80 8.65
C ILE A 108 3.81 9.82 8.43
N THR A 109 3.21 8.66 8.15
CA THR A 109 1.75 8.49 8.08
C THR A 109 1.28 7.63 9.24
N VAL A 110 0.32 8.12 10.03
CA VAL A 110 -0.39 7.31 11.01
C VAL A 110 -1.72 6.88 10.40
N VAL A 111 -1.96 5.57 10.37
CA VAL A 111 -3.10 4.97 9.64
C VAL A 111 -4.11 4.28 10.55
N GLY A 112 -3.77 4.10 11.83
CA GLY A 112 -4.69 3.50 12.78
C GLY A 112 -4.19 3.55 14.22
N VAL A 113 -5.09 3.22 15.14
CA VAL A 113 -4.80 3.07 16.55
C VAL A 113 -5.54 1.84 17.07
N GLU A 114 -4.82 0.95 17.76
CA GLU A 114 -5.38 -0.26 18.36
C GLU A 114 -4.88 -0.39 19.80
N GLY A 115 -5.80 -0.31 20.76
CA GLY A 115 -5.46 -0.22 22.18
C GLY A 115 -4.56 0.98 22.47
N ARG A 116 -3.31 0.72 22.90
CA ARG A 116 -2.28 1.74 23.21
C ARG A 116 -1.20 1.87 22.13
N ARG A 117 -1.44 1.30 20.94
CA ARG A 117 -0.46 1.24 19.85
C ARG A 117 -0.96 2.03 18.65
N PHE A 118 -0.07 2.83 18.08
CA PHE A 118 -0.27 3.55 16.83
C PHE A 118 0.36 2.76 15.70
N LEU A 119 -0.39 2.67 14.61
CA LEU A 119 -0.01 2.00 13.38
C LEU A 119 0.55 3.05 12.44
N VAL A 120 1.85 2.95 12.15
CA VAL A 120 2.62 3.99 11.47
C VAL A 120 3.22 3.42 10.20
N ILE A 121 3.26 4.24 9.16
CA ILE A 121 4.01 3.98 7.93
C ILE A 121 5.11 5.04 7.86
N ASP A 122 6.33 4.58 8.11
CA ASP A 122 7.55 5.37 8.13
C ASP A 122 8.42 4.92 6.96
N SER A 123 8.48 5.74 5.91
CA SER A 123 9.20 5.40 4.69
C SER A 123 10.72 5.36 4.86
N GLU A 124 11.27 5.84 5.97
CA GLU A 124 12.70 5.72 6.28
C GLU A 124 13.07 4.29 6.72
N LYS A 125 12.11 3.48 7.18
CA LYS A 125 12.37 2.15 7.75
C LYS A 125 12.18 1.02 6.72
N ASP A 126 12.89 -0.09 6.89
CA ASP A 126 12.59 -1.36 6.22
C ASP A 126 12.38 -2.45 7.29
N PRO A 127 11.15 -2.96 7.50
CA PRO A 127 9.91 -2.64 6.79
C PRO A 127 9.32 -1.27 7.17
N VAL A 128 8.65 -0.60 6.21
CA VAL A 128 8.05 0.73 6.41
C VAL A 128 6.87 0.76 7.38
N LEU A 129 6.15 -0.35 7.51
CA LEU A 129 5.05 -0.49 8.46
C LEU A 129 5.63 -0.71 9.86
N THR A 130 5.40 0.22 10.78
CA THR A 130 5.92 0.21 12.15
C THR A 130 4.78 0.36 13.18
N ILE A 131 5.10 0.09 14.45
CA ILE A 131 4.15 0.13 15.55
C ILE A 131 4.77 0.94 16.68
N HIS A 132 4.12 2.03 17.08
CA HIS A 132 4.61 2.93 18.13
C HIS A 132 3.70 2.89 19.36
N THR A 133 4.26 2.97 20.57
CA THR A 133 3.50 3.38 21.76
C THR A 133 3.24 4.88 21.74
N TRP A 134 2.33 5.35 22.60
CA TRP A 134 2.16 6.80 22.81
C TRP A 134 3.47 7.51 23.20
N PRO A 135 4.25 7.06 24.22
CA PRO A 135 5.53 7.70 24.53
C PRO A 135 6.51 7.75 23.36
N GLN A 136 6.59 6.68 22.56
CA GLN A 136 7.47 6.64 21.37
C GLN A 136 7.03 7.63 20.30
N LEU A 137 5.72 7.70 20.02
CA LEU A 137 5.19 8.64 19.02
C LEU A 137 5.31 10.09 19.49
N ARG A 138 4.95 10.37 20.75
CA ARG A 138 5.03 11.70 21.37
C ARG A 138 6.46 12.25 21.33
N ALA A 139 7.45 11.43 21.68
CA ALA A 139 8.85 11.85 21.69
C ALA A 139 9.33 12.28 20.29
N ARG A 140 8.89 11.58 19.24
CA ARG A 140 9.21 11.94 17.86
C ARG A 140 8.39 13.13 17.35
N TRP A 141 7.12 13.24 17.74
CA TRP A 141 6.21 14.25 17.22
C TRP A 141 6.38 15.64 17.85
N CYS A 142 7.00 15.71 19.03
CA CYS A 142 7.30 16.96 19.72
C CYS A 142 8.21 17.86 18.86
N TYR A 143 7.74 19.06 18.52
CA TYR A 143 8.52 20.11 17.87
C TYR A 143 8.74 21.27 18.83
N HIS A 144 9.98 21.73 18.94
CA HIS A 144 10.34 22.95 19.68
C HIS A 144 10.54 24.08 18.66
N ASP A 145 9.68 25.10 18.70
CA ASP A 145 9.69 26.21 17.75
C ASP A 145 10.77 27.25 18.13
N THR A 146 12.03 26.90 17.88
CA THR A 146 13.20 27.74 18.17
C THR A 146 13.27 29.00 17.32
N ASP A 147 12.53 29.02 16.20
CA ASP A 147 12.41 30.20 15.33
C ASP A 147 11.53 31.27 15.98
N TYR A 148 10.59 30.87 16.84
CA TYR A 148 9.76 31.78 17.62
C TYR A 148 10.49 32.32 18.86
N ASP A 149 11.07 31.43 19.67
CA ASP A 149 11.83 31.77 20.87
C ASP A 149 13.01 30.80 21.02
N THR A 150 14.22 31.34 21.13
CA THR A 150 15.44 30.52 21.23
C THR A 150 15.69 30.00 22.64
N ASP A 151 15.26 30.74 23.66
CA ASP A 151 15.54 30.44 25.07
C ASP A 151 14.44 29.56 25.67
N GLU A 152 13.17 29.83 25.34
CA GLU A 152 12.00 29.06 25.77
C GLU A 152 11.08 28.69 24.60
N PRO A 153 11.54 27.84 23.66
CA PRO A 153 10.78 27.50 22.46
C PRO A 153 9.44 26.85 22.82
N PRO A 154 8.31 27.33 22.29
CA PRO A 154 7.03 26.69 22.53
C PRO A 154 7.02 25.30 21.91
N VAL A 155 6.41 24.36 22.63
CA VAL A 155 6.25 22.98 22.17
C VAL A 155 4.98 22.88 21.33
N LEU A 156 5.11 22.30 20.14
CA LEU A 156 4.02 22.13 19.19
C LEU A 156 3.85 20.66 18.77
N TYR A 157 2.60 20.29 18.55
CA TYR A 157 2.16 19.00 18.02
C TYR A 157 1.20 19.23 16.86
N ASP A 158 1.75 19.36 15.66
CA ASP A 158 0.97 19.59 14.44
C ASP A 158 0.61 18.27 13.77
N LEU A 159 -0.68 18.06 13.53
CA LEU A 159 -1.16 16.97 12.70
C LEU A 159 -1.77 17.48 11.40
N HIS A 160 -1.67 16.66 10.37
CA HIS A 160 -2.15 16.97 9.03
C HIS A 160 -3.09 15.86 8.55
N ALA A 161 -4.39 16.01 8.77
CA ALA A 161 -5.39 15.02 8.40
C ALA A 161 -5.67 15.06 6.89
N ILE A 162 -5.69 13.89 6.23
CA ILE A 162 -5.97 13.76 4.80
C ILE A 162 -7.47 13.51 4.59
N VAL A 163 -8.21 14.55 4.23
CA VAL A 163 -9.67 14.50 4.09
C VAL A 163 -10.07 14.43 2.62
N PRO A 164 -10.67 13.33 2.13
CA PRO A 164 -11.20 13.26 0.77
C PRO A 164 -12.29 14.31 0.51
N ARG A 165 -12.24 14.96 -0.65
CA ARG A 165 -13.31 15.83 -1.17
C ARG A 165 -14.41 15.07 -1.90
N TYR A 166 -14.30 13.74 -1.93
CA TYR A 166 -15.23 12.81 -2.54
C TYR A 166 -15.75 11.84 -1.49
N LYS A 167 -16.88 11.21 -1.77
CA LYS A 167 -17.41 10.14 -0.93
C LYS A 167 -16.48 8.93 -1.03
N ASN A 168 -15.63 8.72 -0.03
CA ASN A 168 -14.74 7.57 -0.01
C ASN A 168 -15.46 6.33 0.57
N THR A 169 -15.70 5.33 -0.27
CA THR A 169 -16.33 4.06 0.11
C THR A 169 -15.34 2.92 0.33
N VAL A 170 -14.06 3.11 -0.01
CA VAL A 170 -13.01 2.10 0.12
C VAL A 170 -11.93 2.64 1.05
N LYS A 171 -11.76 2.01 2.20
CA LYS A 171 -10.77 2.39 3.20
C LYS A 171 -10.07 1.14 3.72
N ALA A 172 -8.75 1.22 3.88
CA ALA A 172 -8.00 0.14 4.50
C ALA A 172 -8.29 0.12 6.00
N ASP A 173 -8.61 -1.05 6.51
CA ASP A 173 -8.69 -1.37 7.92
C ASP A 173 -7.34 -1.98 8.35
N PHE A 174 -6.37 -1.15 8.71
CA PHE A 174 -5.11 -1.65 9.24
C PHE A 174 -5.27 -2.02 10.71
N SER A 175 -5.04 -3.29 11.02
CA SER A 175 -4.93 -3.80 12.39
C SER A 175 -3.48 -4.11 12.75
N LEU A 176 -3.21 -4.24 14.05
CA LEU A 176 -1.93 -4.67 14.59
C LEU A 176 -1.51 -6.03 14.01
N GLU A 177 -2.45 -6.95 13.85
CA GLU A 177 -2.20 -8.27 13.26
C GLU A 177 -1.81 -8.15 11.79
N ARG A 178 -2.56 -7.38 10.98
CA ARG A 178 -2.27 -7.16 9.56
C ARG A 178 -0.91 -6.51 9.35
N ILE A 179 -0.54 -5.53 10.18
CA ILE A 179 0.78 -4.91 10.13
C ILE A 179 1.87 -5.91 10.50
N LYS A 180 1.72 -6.67 11.59
CA LYS A 180 2.68 -7.72 11.94
C LYS A 180 2.84 -8.75 10.83
N PHE A 181 1.76 -9.11 10.15
CA PHE A 181 1.79 -10.02 9.02
C PHE A 181 2.59 -9.44 7.84
N LEU A 182 2.32 -8.19 7.44
CA LEU A 182 3.00 -7.54 6.31
C LEU A 182 4.49 -7.31 6.55
N ARG A 183 4.90 -7.11 7.81
CA ARG A 183 6.31 -6.92 8.20
C ARG A 183 7.17 -8.17 8.08
N ARG A 184 6.57 -9.36 7.96
CA ARG A 184 7.36 -10.60 7.90
C ARG A 184 8.14 -10.70 6.59
N PRO A 185 9.41 -11.15 6.59
CA PRO A 185 10.23 -11.23 5.38
C PRO A 185 9.57 -11.98 4.22
N GLU A 186 8.85 -13.08 4.52
CA GLU A 186 8.15 -13.89 3.52
C GLU A 186 6.99 -13.18 2.81
N ASN A 187 6.54 -12.05 3.35
CA ASN A 187 5.46 -11.20 2.85
C ASN A 187 5.96 -9.88 2.24
N LYS A 188 7.29 -9.66 2.14
CA LYS A 188 7.87 -8.45 1.51
C LYS A 188 7.33 -8.20 0.10
N SER A 189 7.13 -9.25 -0.68
CA SER A 189 6.55 -9.16 -2.04
C SER A 189 5.08 -8.70 -2.00
N LEU A 190 4.28 -9.18 -1.05
CA LEU A 190 2.89 -8.73 -0.88
C LEU A 190 2.85 -7.23 -0.53
N ALA A 191 3.70 -6.77 0.39
CA ALA A 191 3.78 -5.35 0.75
C ALA A 191 4.20 -4.47 -0.44
N LEU A 192 5.17 -4.94 -1.22
CA LEU A 192 5.65 -4.22 -2.41
C LEU A 192 4.57 -4.11 -3.50
N PHE A 193 3.90 -5.22 -3.84
CA PHE A 193 2.91 -5.27 -4.93
C PHE A 193 1.47 -4.94 -4.48
N TRP A 194 1.32 -4.31 -3.32
CA TRP A 194 0.01 -4.06 -2.71
C TRP A 194 -0.95 -3.29 -3.64
N ASN A 195 -0.44 -2.30 -4.37
CA ASN A 195 -1.26 -1.48 -5.27
C ASN A 195 -1.75 -2.30 -6.47
N GLU A 196 -0.92 -3.19 -7.02
CA GLU A 196 -1.31 -4.08 -8.11
C GLU A 196 -2.45 -5.01 -7.67
N TYR A 197 -2.33 -5.63 -6.49
CA TYR A 197 -3.44 -6.42 -5.94
C TYR A 197 -4.71 -5.59 -5.74
N LEU A 198 -4.57 -4.37 -5.21
CA LEU A 198 -5.72 -3.50 -4.95
C LEU A 198 -6.41 -3.07 -6.25
N GLU A 199 -5.66 -2.63 -7.26
CA GLU A 199 -6.19 -2.20 -8.55
C GLU A 199 -6.93 -3.37 -9.25
N ASP A 200 -6.32 -4.56 -9.28
CA ASP A 200 -6.96 -5.77 -9.81
C ASP A 200 -8.25 -6.12 -9.04
N LEU A 201 -8.22 -6.01 -7.70
CA LEU A 201 -9.40 -6.26 -6.87
C LEU A 201 -10.50 -5.23 -7.06
N LEU A 202 -10.20 -3.98 -7.36
CA LEU A 202 -11.21 -2.95 -7.60
C LEU A 202 -11.97 -3.15 -8.93
N GLU A 203 -11.39 -3.91 -9.86
CA GLU A 203 -12.08 -4.35 -11.08
C GLU A 203 -13.02 -5.55 -10.83
N ILE A 204 -12.66 -6.43 -9.89
CA ILE A 204 -13.38 -7.68 -9.60
C ILE A 204 -14.42 -7.50 -8.48
N CYS A 205 -14.05 -6.75 -7.45
CA CYS A 205 -14.78 -6.58 -6.20
C CYS A 205 -15.36 -5.17 -6.09
N ARG A 206 -16.26 -4.99 -5.13
CA ARG A 206 -16.88 -3.71 -4.79
C ARG A 206 -16.92 -3.54 -3.28
N PRO A 207 -16.94 -2.30 -2.76
CA PRO A 207 -17.30 -2.08 -1.37
C PRO A 207 -18.73 -2.57 -1.13
N PRO A 208 -19.02 -3.15 0.06
CA PRO A 208 -20.36 -3.62 0.39
C PRO A 208 -21.35 -2.45 0.39
N SER A 209 -22.56 -2.70 -0.11
CA SER A 209 -23.66 -1.73 -0.05
C SER A 209 -24.95 -2.43 0.35
N GLY A 210 -25.83 -1.73 1.07
CA GLY A 210 -27.06 -2.31 1.60
C GLY A 210 -28.05 -2.84 0.54
N ARG A 211 -27.82 -2.53 -0.75
CA ARG A 211 -28.62 -3.03 -1.88
C ARG A 211 -28.06 -4.33 -2.48
N MET A 212 -26.88 -4.78 -2.06
CA MET A 212 -26.27 -5.99 -2.60
C MET A 212 -26.90 -7.22 -1.94
N ALA A 213 -27.60 -8.01 -2.73
CA ALA A 213 -28.08 -9.31 -2.30
C ALA A 213 -26.89 -10.29 -2.19
N SER A 214 -26.68 -10.82 -0.98
CA SER A 214 -25.78 -11.94 -0.67
C SER A 214 -24.36 -11.85 -1.27
N PRO A 215 -23.62 -10.73 -1.06
CA PRO A 215 -22.25 -10.63 -1.54
C PRO A 215 -21.34 -11.69 -0.90
N LEU A 216 -20.32 -12.13 -1.64
CA LEU A 216 -19.31 -13.06 -1.14
C LEU A 216 -18.05 -12.30 -0.72
N SER A 217 -17.50 -12.62 0.45
CA SER A 217 -16.12 -12.22 0.76
C SER A 217 -15.14 -12.96 -0.16
N MET A 218 -13.93 -12.42 -0.34
CA MET A 218 -12.89 -13.13 -1.10
C MET A 218 -12.56 -14.49 -0.46
N GLY A 219 -12.57 -14.58 0.88
CA GLY A 219 -12.41 -15.86 1.58
C GLY A 219 -13.46 -16.90 1.19
N GLU A 220 -14.74 -16.52 1.18
CA GLU A 220 -15.83 -17.43 0.79
C GLU A 220 -15.79 -17.78 -0.70
N PHE A 221 -15.44 -16.81 -1.55
CA PHE A 221 -15.24 -17.04 -2.97
C PHE A 221 -14.12 -18.05 -3.24
N LEU A 222 -12.95 -17.88 -2.61
CA LEU A 222 -11.83 -18.81 -2.77
C LEU A 222 -12.16 -20.19 -2.21
N ARG A 223 -12.91 -20.29 -1.11
CA ARG A 223 -13.39 -21.59 -0.60
C ARG A 223 -14.17 -22.38 -1.65
N ARG A 224 -14.91 -21.71 -2.54
CA ARG A 224 -15.73 -22.34 -3.60
C ARG A 224 -14.97 -22.58 -4.90
N HIS A 225 -13.97 -21.76 -5.22
CA HIS A 225 -13.41 -21.70 -6.57
C HIS A 225 -11.89 -21.91 -6.65
N GLN A 226 -11.15 -21.88 -5.53
CA GLN A 226 -9.69 -21.98 -5.54
C GLN A 226 -9.19 -23.24 -6.23
N ASP A 227 -9.72 -24.42 -5.87
CA ASP A 227 -9.25 -25.69 -6.42
C ASP A 227 -9.46 -25.76 -7.94
N MET A 228 -10.58 -25.23 -8.43
CA MET A 228 -10.86 -25.13 -9.85
C MET A 228 -9.87 -24.19 -10.56
N ILE A 229 -9.60 -23.01 -10.00
CA ILE A 229 -8.65 -22.04 -10.56
C ILE A 229 -7.23 -22.65 -10.59
N VAL A 230 -6.77 -23.17 -9.46
CA VAL A 230 -5.43 -23.77 -9.31
C VAL A 230 -5.26 -24.95 -10.27
N SER A 231 -6.24 -25.86 -10.33
CA SER A 231 -6.16 -27.04 -11.20
C SER A 231 -6.16 -26.67 -12.67
N ARG A 232 -6.97 -25.68 -13.11
CA ARG A 232 -7.01 -25.25 -14.50
C ARG A 232 -5.73 -24.55 -14.93
N VAL A 233 -5.21 -23.65 -14.11
CA VAL A 233 -3.93 -22.96 -14.41
C VAL A 233 -2.79 -23.98 -14.44
N ALA A 234 -2.71 -24.88 -13.46
CA ALA A 234 -1.68 -25.91 -13.42
C ALA A 234 -1.77 -26.87 -14.60
N PHE A 235 -2.98 -27.26 -15.02
CA PHE A 235 -3.19 -28.09 -16.19
C PHE A 235 -2.65 -27.45 -17.47
N TRP A 236 -2.99 -26.18 -17.72
CA TRP A 236 -2.58 -25.49 -18.96
C TRP A 236 -1.10 -25.09 -18.96
N HIS A 237 -0.54 -24.72 -17.81
CA HIS A 237 0.84 -24.23 -17.73
C HIS A 237 1.86 -25.34 -17.44
N GLY A 238 1.44 -26.53 -17.01
CA GLY A 238 2.32 -27.65 -16.70
C GLY A 238 3.06 -27.47 -15.37
N ASP A 239 4.39 -27.40 -15.41
CA ASP A 239 5.31 -27.39 -14.24
C ASP A 239 5.27 -26.08 -13.43
N ILE A 240 4.09 -25.75 -12.90
CA ILE A 240 3.88 -24.68 -11.94
C ILE A 240 3.60 -25.26 -10.56
N ASP A 241 4.29 -24.69 -9.58
CA ASP A 241 4.06 -24.98 -8.17
C ASP A 241 2.67 -24.49 -7.76
N ARG A 242 1.79 -25.43 -7.40
CA ARG A 242 0.44 -25.15 -6.94
C ARG A 242 0.42 -24.30 -5.68
N ASP A 243 1.40 -24.49 -4.79
CA ASP A 243 1.49 -23.73 -3.53
C ASP A 243 1.80 -22.26 -3.81
N ALA A 244 2.55 -21.97 -4.87
CA ALA A 244 2.80 -20.60 -5.31
C ALA A 244 1.51 -19.89 -5.79
N ILE A 245 0.64 -20.61 -6.51
CA ILE A 245 -0.68 -20.10 -6.93
C ILE A 245 -1.58 -19.88 -5.70
N VAL A 246 -1.62 -20.85 -4.78
CA VAL A 246 -2.40 -20.71 -3.53
C VAL A 246 -1.90 -19.52 -2.70
N LYS A 247 -0.59 -19.30 -2.63
CA LYS A 247 0.00 -18.12 -1.97
C LYS A 247 -0.45 -16.82 -2.65
N LEU A 248 -0.48 -16.77 -3.98
CA LEU A 248 -0.97 -15.61 -4.73
C LEU A 248 -2.44 -15.31 -4.43
N LEU A 249 -3.32 -16.33 -4.46
CA LEU A 249 -4.73 -16.18 -4.14
C LEU A 249 -4.95 -15.74 -2.68
N ARG A 250 -4.13 -16.25 -1.75
CA ARG A 250 -4.12 -15.79 -0.35
C ARG A 250 -3.74 -14.31 -0.23
N ASN A 251 -2.83 -13.81 -1.05
CA ASN A 251 -2.47 -12.40 -1.08
C ASN A 251 -3.65 -11.53 -1.55
N PHE A 252 -4.34 -11.93 -2.62
CA PHE A 252 -5.58 -11.28 -3.06
C PHE A 252 -6.63 -11.24 -1.95
N ARG A 253 -6.84 -12.36 -1.25
CA ARG A 253 -7.71 -12.40 -0.07
C ARG A 253 -7.27 -11.41 1.00
N PHE A 254 -5.99 -11.40 1.37
CA PHE A 254 -5.50 -10.52 2.42
C PHE A 254 -5.76 -9.04 2.11
N VAL A 255 -5.51 -8.61 0.87
CA VAL A 255 -5.79 -7.24 0.43
C VAL A 255 -7.29 -6.98 0.42
N SER A 256 -8.10 -7.88 -0.16
CA SER A 256 -9.56 -7.75 -0.19
C SER A 256 -10.15 -7.61 1.21
N ASP A 257 -9.72 -8.45 2.15
CA ASP A 257 -10.18 -8.44 3.53
C ASP A 257 -9.74 -7.15 4.24
N THR A 258 -8.57 -6.60 3.89
CA THR A 258 -8.08 -5.32 4.46
C THR A 258 -8.94 -4.13 4.03
N TYR A 259 -9.48 -4.13 2.81
CA TYR A 259 -10.36 -3.05 2.34
C TYR A 259 -11.85 -3.35 2.49
N GLY A 260 -12.21 -4.50 3.07
CA GLY A 260 -13.59 -4.95 3.18
C GLY A 260 -14.27 -5.16 1.83
N LEU A 261 -13.51 -5.49 0.78
CA LEU A 261 -14.05 -5.67 -0.56
C LEU A 261 -14.78 -7.01 -0.68
N VAL A 262 -15.89 -6.99 -1.44
CA VAL A 262 -16.75 -8.15 -1.65
C VAL A 262 -17.08 -8.35 -3.14
N ILE A 263 -17.38 -9.58 -3.51
CA ILE A 263 -17.80 -9.96 -4.86
C ILE A 263 -19.33 -9.99 -4.89
N PRO A 264 -20.01 -9.19 -5.74
CA PRO A 264 -21.45 -9.30 -5.94
C PRO A 264 -21.81 -10.72 -6.41
N ALA A 265 -22.88 -11.31 -5.86
CA ALA A 265 -23.31 -12.67 -6.22
C ALA A 265 -23.58 -12.84 -7.73
N ALA A 266 -24.16 -11.82 -8.37
CA ALA A 266 -24.39 -11.80 -9.82
C ALA A 266 -23.08 -11.85 -10.64
N SER A 267 -21.96 -11.41 -10.05
CA SER A 267 -20.65 -11.33 -10.70
C SER A 267 -19.74 -12.52 -10.38
N THR A 268 -20.16 -13.50 -9.57
CA THR A 268 -19.29 -14.60 -9.12
C THR A 268 -18.65 -15.38 -10.27
N ARG A 269 -19.40 -15.71 -11.33
CA ARG A 269 -18.85 -16.42 -12.51
C ARG A 269 -17.80 -15.59 -13.24
N ARG A 270 -18.06 -14.28 -13.40
CA ARG A 270 -17.11 -13.35 -14.02
C ARG A 270 -15.85 -13.22 -13.16
N ALA A 271 -16.01 -13.05 -11.85
CA ALA A 271 -14.88 -13.00 -10.92
C ALA A 271 -14.00 -14.26 -10.98
N ALA A 272 -14.59 -15.45 -11.13
CA ALA A 272 -13.82 -16.69 -11.33
C ALA A 272 -13.00 -16.68 -12.63
N ALA A 273 -13.56 -16.17 -13.72
CA ALA A 273 -12.83 -16.01 -14.97
C ALA A 273 -11.71 -14.98 -14.85
N ASP A 274 -12.01 -13.80 -14.30
CA ASP A 274 -11.03 -12.72 -14.11
C ASP A 274 -9.86 -13.15 -13.21
N MET A 275 -10.16 -13.84 -12.10
CA MET A 275 -9.12 -14.41 -11.23
C MET A 275 -8.27 -15.48 -11.94
N ALA A 276 -8.87 -16.36 -12.75
CA ALA A 276 -8.12 -17.35 -13.51
C ALA A 276 -7.20 -16.69 -14.54
N ILE A 277 -7.65 -15.60 -15.18
CA ILE A 277 -6.84 -14.80 -16.11
C ILE A 277 -5.67 -14.16 -15.37
N LEU A 278 -5.91 -13.46 -14.26
CA LEU A 278 -4.85 -12.81 -13.48
C LEU A 278 -3.79 -13.80 -13.00
N VAL A 279 -4.22 -14.96 -12.47
CA VAL A 279 -3.30 -16.02 -12.05
C VAL A 279 -2.50 -16.54 -13.26
N THR A 280 -3.15 -16.79 -14.39
CA THR A 280 -2.47 -17.26 -15.61
C THR A 280 -1.43 -16.25 -16.09
N MET A 281 -1.79 -14.96 -16.14
CA MET A 281 -0.86 -13.88 -16.53
C MET A 281 0.33 -13.78 -15.57
N TRP A 282 0.11 -13.96 -14.27
CA TRP A 282 1.18 -14.04 -13.29
C TRP A 282 2.11 -15.24 -13.55
N VAL A 283 1.56 -16.43 -13.83
CA VAL A 283 2.39 -17.61 -14.12
C VAL A 283 3.22 -17.36 -15.39
N VAL A 284 2.60 -16.84 -16.45
CA VAL A 284 3.31 -16.48 -17.69
C VAL A 284 4.41 -15.45 -17.44
N ALA A 285 4.19 -14.45 -16.60
CA ALA A 285 5.21 -13.47 -16.26
C ALA A 285 6.41 -14.08 -15.51
N VAL A 286 6.19 -15.14 -14.71
CA VAL A 286 7.24 -15.80 -13.92
C VAL A 286 7.95 -16.90 -14.70
N ARG A 287 7.24 -17.62 -15.57
CA ARG A 287 7.71 -18.86 -16.22
C ARG A 287 7.81 -18.78 -17.75
N GLY A 288 7.23 -17.77 -18.38
CA GLY A 288 7.08 -17.70 -19.83
C GLY A 288 5.96 -18.59 -20.36
N ILE A 289 5.65 -18.46 -21.66
CA ILE A 289 4.57 -19.24 -22.31
C ILE A 289 5.02 -20.61 -22.83
N ASP A 290 6.33 -20.88 -22.88
CA ASP A 290 6.90 -22.05 -23.55
C ASP A 290 6.33 -23.38 -23.01
N ALA A 291 6.14 -23.45 -21.69
CA ALA A 291 5.58 -24.62 -21.03
C ALA A 291 4.12 -24.93 -21.47
N MET A 292 3.33 -23.91 -21.83
CA MET A 292 1.96 -24.11 -22.30
C MET A 292 1.89 -24.79 -23.67
N TYR A 293 2.91 -24.60 -24.51
CA TYR A 293 2.98 -25.15 -25.86
C TYR A 293 3.86 -26.40 -25.93
N GLY A 294 4.17 -27.03 -24.79
CA GLY A 294 5.00 -28.22 -24.75
C GLY A 294 6.45 -27.98 -25.17
N MET A 295 6.87 -26.71 -25.29
CA MET A 295 8.27 -26.36 -25.51
C MET A 295 8.99 -26.51 -24.18
N SER A 296 9.36 -27.75 -23.86
CA SER A 296 10.11 -28.04 -22.64
C SER A 296 11.38 -27.18 -22.58
N LEU A 297 11.75 -26.78 -21.35
CA LEU A 297 12.93 -26.00 -20.97
C LEU A 297 14.31 -26.62 -21.36
N GLY A 298 14.32 -27.58 -22.29
CA GLY A 298 15.50 -28.07 -22.99
C GLY A 298 15.99 -27.15 -24.11
N ALA A 299 15.17 -26.20 -24.59
CA ALA A 299 15.62 -25.22 -25.59
C ALA A 299 16.21 -23.94 -24.95
N VAL A 300 15.72 -23.48 -23.80
CA VAL A 300 16.26 -22.28 -23.11
C VAL A 300 16.15 -22.40 -21.58
N GLY A 301 17.08 -23.13 -20.96
CA GLY A 301 17.54 -22.85 -19.59
C GLY A 301 16.58 -23.08 -18.41
N GLY A 302 16.02 -24.28 -18.24
CA GLY A 302 15.33 -24.71 -16.99
C GLY A 302 16.14 -24.51 -15.70
N ARG A 303 15.46 -24.46 -14.53
CA ARG A 303 15.92 -24.17 -13.12
C ARG A 303 16.87 -22.97 -12.95
N LYS A 304 17.92 -22.86 -13.76
CA LYS A 304 18.72 -21.66 -14.03
C LYS A 304 17.86 -20.48 -14.49
N GLY A 305 16.82 -20.70 -15.29
CA GLY A 305 15.86 -19.67 -15.72
C GLY A 305 15.03 -19.12 -14.55
N LEU A 306 14.51 -19.99 -13.69
CA LEU A 306 13.84 -19.58 -12.45
C LEU A 306 14.81 -18.87 -11.50
N ARG A 307 16.02 -19.39 -11.29
CA ARG A 307 17.06 -18.72 -10.51
C ARG A 307 17.46 -17.37 -11.11
N ARG A 308 17.49 -17.26 -12.44
CA ARG A 308 17.80 -16.02 -13.16
C ARG A 308 16.64 -15.05 -13.12
N ALA A 309 15.39 -15.49 -13.21
CA ALA A 309 14.20 -14.66 -13.09
C ALA A 309 14.03 -14.15 -11.66
N LEU A 310 14.18 -15.01 -10.65
CA LEU A 310 14.21 -14.61 -9.24
C LEU A 310 15.40 -13.71 -8.93
N ARG A 311 16.57 -13.96 -9.53
CA ARG A 311 17.75 -13.09 -9.40
C ARG A 311 17.57 -11.76 -10.14
N LEU A 312 16.96 -11.73 -11.32
CA LEU A 312 16.64 -10.50 -12.06
C LEU A 312 15.52 -9.71 -11.38
N GLN A 313 14.57 -10.39 -10.73
CA GLN A 313 13.56 -9.77 -9.88
C GLN A 313 14.20 -9.19 -8.62
N ALA A 314 15.14 -9.91 -8.00
CA ALA A 314 15.96 -9.42 -6.88
C ALA A 314 16.92 -8.28 -7.28
N GLU A 315 17.49 -8.32 -8.48
CA GLU A 315 18.35 -7.26 -9.04
C GLU A 315 17.54 -6.07 -9.51
N ARG A 316 16.30 -6.25 -9.98
CA ARG A 316 15.32 -5.17 -10.22
C ARG A 316 14.87 -4.57 -8.89
N LEU A 317 14.59 -5.37 -7.87
CA LEU A 317 14.37 -4.93 -6.48
C LEU A 317 15.54 -4.05 -6.01
N ASN A 318 16.78 -4.50 -6.20
CA ASN A 318 17.97 -3.72 -5.84
C ASN A 318 18.18 -2.48 -6.73
N LYS A 319 17.81 -2.52 -8.02
CA LYS A 319 17.90 -1.36 -8.92
C LYS A 319 16.82 -0.32 -8.66
N VAL A 320 15.60 -0.71 -8.31
CA VAL A 320 14.54 0.21 -7.88
C VAL A 320 14.93 0.88 -6.57
N VAL A 321 15.53 0.14 -5.64
CA VAL A 321 16.09 0.69 -4.38
C VAL A 321 17.30 1.61 -4.63
N ARG A 322 18.07 1.41 -5.71
CA ARG A 322 19.28 2.20 -6.03
C ARG A 322 19.09 3.32 -7.07
N ARG A 323 17.94 3.40 -7.76
CA ARG A 323 17.67 4.39 -8.83
C ARG A 323 16.44 5.26 -8.57
N ALA A 324 15.57 4.87 -7.64
CA ALA A 324 14.69 5.84 -7.02
C ALA A 324 15.54 6.74 -6.12
#